data_AF-A0A353T8G8-F1
#
_entry.id   AF-A0A353T8G8-F1
#
_cell.length_a   1.000
_cell.length_b   1.000
_cell.length_c   1.000
_cell.angle_alpha   90.00
_cell.angle_beta   90.00
_cell.angle_gamma   90.00
#
_symmetry.space_group_name_H-M   'P 1'
#
loop_
_entity.id
_entity.type
_entity.pdbx_description
1 polymer ?
#
loop_
_entity_poly.entity_id
_entity_poly.type
_entity_poly.pdbx_seq_one_letter_code
_entity_poly.pdbx_strand_id
1 'polypeptide(L)'
;MRIVLLIICFAVFAVGGASAASLMTNGSFEDDGHAIGDITSTKPVGWNVNIGSKFGGEITGDWKTRGSYSLLLYSYIDSVFNQTDFAEVSQQVDLTDANEIIFDIYLAGYEYDVIPWNGSKIAAYVRIDNSTNDLWASPADADGEYNAVRVPLDSNLTGIHTLRFGIRSKASERLFASYYAYWDFIKLDAFCGGNGYLEADFNRDCYVDFDDVDVLAQNWLRSDLAPADDLIDIRPDGKINLSDFVVLANQWLLCTDWQDANCVEVPLALNADINLDGIVNILDYSILIANWGVPTNLKADINGSGTVDYNDLAIMNAQWLEKSWLYKY
;
A
#
# COMPACT_ATOMS: atom_id res chain seq x y z
N MET A 1 -51.75 34.09 -17.07
CA MET A 1 -51.31 32.67 -17.11
C MET A 1 -49.85 32.65 -17.58
N ARG A 2 -48.90 32.69 -16.64
CA ARG A 2 -47.47 32.45 -16.88
C ARG A 2 -46.98 31.59 -15.73
N ILE A 3 -46.63 30.35 -16.06
CA ILE A 3 -46.08 29.33 -15.16
C ILE A 3 -44.62 29.73 -14.90
N VAL A 4 -44.27 30.02 -13.66
CA VAL A 4 -42.88 30.17 -13.23
C VAL A 4 -42.44 28.82 -12.68
N LEU A 5 -41.60 28.15 -13.46
CA LEU A 5 -40.93 26.90 -13.11
C LEU A 5 -39.76 27.26 -12.19
N LEU A 6 -39.87 26.96 -10.90
CA LEU A 6 -38.74 27.08 -9.97
C LEU A 6 -37.90 25.80 -10.08
N ILE A 7 -36.72 25.94 -10.66
CA ILE A 7 -35.72 24.88 -10.81
C ILE A 7 -35.10 24.62 -9.42
N ILE A 8 -35.29 23.40 -8.92
CA ILE A 8 -34.60 22.91 -7.72
C ILE A 8 -33.17 22.57 -8.13
N CYS A 9 -32.23 23.44 -7.75
CA CYS A 9 -30.81 23.11 -7.77
C CYS A 9 -30.52 22.06 -6.70
N PHE A 10 -30.36 20.80 -7.12
CA PHE A 10 -29.65 19.82 -6.32
C PHE A 10 -28.17 20.24 -6.28
N ALA A 11 -27.75 20.83 -5.15
CA ALA A 11 -26.34 20.87 -4.80
C ALA A 11 -25.93 19.43 -4.46
N VAL A 12 -25.26 18.77 -5.42
CA VAL A 12 -24.49 17.57 -5.15
C VAL A 12 -23.33 18.01 -4.27
N PHE A 13 -23.37 17.65 -3.00
CA PHE A 13 -22.18 17.66 -2.17
C PHE A 13 -21.20 16.67 -2.80
N ALA A 14 -20.10 17.17 -3.36
CA ALA A 14 -18.93 16.36 -3.62
C ALA A 14 -18.45 15.85 -2.26
N VAL A 15 -18.79 14.61 -1.95
CA VAL A 15 -18.10 13.87 -0.89
C VAL A 15 -16.64 13.86 -1.29
N GLY A 16 -15.76 14.41 -0.44
CA GLY A 16 -14.32 14.41 -0.66
C GLY A 16 -13.91 13.00 -1.06
N GLY A 17 -13.36 12.87 -2.27
CA GLY A 17 -12.95 11.58 -2.79
C GLY A 17 -11.88 11.02 -1.87
N ALA A 18 -12.17 9.88 -1.25
CA ALA A 18 -11.10 8.96 -0.89
C ALA A 18 -10.23 8.83 -2.15
N SER A 19 -8.91 9.07 -2.04
CA SER A 19 -8.02 8.86 -3.18
C SER A 19 -8.32 7.46 -3.71
N ALA A 20 -8.44 7.34 -5.03
CA ALA A 20 -8.77 6.08 -5.66
C ALA A 20 -7.58 5.15 -5.43
N ALA A 21 -7.61 4.43 -4.30
CA ALA A 21 -6.59 3.47 -3.93
C ALA A 21 -6.30 2.61 -5.14
N SER A 22 -5.01 2.45 -5.43
CA SER A 22 -4.42 1.67 -6.51
C SER A 22 -5.17 0.34 -6.74
N LEU A 23 -6.25 0.37 -7.53
CA LEU A 23 -7.21 -0.73 -7.56
C LEU A 23 -6.75 -1.75 -8.59
N MET A 24 -5.93 -2.70 -8.15
CA MET A 24 -5.71 -3.92 -8.92
C MET A 24 -7.02 -4.70 -9.00
N THR A 25 -7.44 -5.07 -10.21
CA THR A 25 -8.58 -5.98 -10.40
C THR A 25 -8.08 -7.42 -10.39
N ASN A 26 -8.75 -8.29 -9.63
CA ASN A 26 -8.50 -9.73 -9.61
C ASN A 26 -7.02 -10.11 -9.38
N GLY A 27 -6.37 -9.49 -8.39
CA GLY A 27 -4.95 -9.73 -8.10
C GLY A 27 -4.64 -11.14 -7.58
N SER A 28 -5.64 -11.84 -7.04
CA SER A 28 -5.55 -13.23 -6.59
C SER A 28 -6.26 -14.23 -7.51
N PHE A 29 -6.73 -13.81 -8.68
CA PHE A 29 -7.40 -14.68 -9.67
C PHE A 29 -8.66 -15.42 -9.16
N GLU A 30 -9.31 -14.89 -8.12
CA GLU A 30 -10.53 -15.45 -7.52
C GLU A 30 -11.82 -14.94 -8.16
N ASP A 31 -11.79 -13.76 -8.80
CA ASP A 31 -13.00 -13.06 -9.26
C ASP A 31 -13.71 -13.82 -10.40
N ASP A 32 -12.99 -14.71 -11.08
CA ASP A 32 -13.56 -15.62 -12.06
C ASP A 32 -14.47 -16.68 -11.40
N GLY A 33 -14.24 -17.01 -10.13
CA GLY A 33 -15.03 -17.98 -9.33
C GLY A 33 -14.92 -19.43 -9.79
N HIS A 34 -14.04 -19.73 -10.76
CA HIS A 34 -13.75 -21.06 -11.27
C HIS A 34 -12.39 -21.10 -11.98
N ALA A 35 -11.82 -22.30 -12.12
CA ALA A 35 -10.61 -22.52 -12.90
C ALA A 35 -10.84 -22.26 -14.40
N ILE A 36 -9.85 -21.70 -15.08
CA ILE A 36 -9.84 -21.43 -16.52
C ILE A 36 -8.73 -22.26 -17.16
N GLY A 37 -9.06 -23.34 -17.88
CA GLY A 37 -8.06 -24.24 -18.46
C GLY A 37 -7.30 -23.70 -19.69
N ASP A 38 -7.72 -22.58 -20.26
CA ASP A 38 -7.01 -21.89 -21.34
C ASP A 38 -7.36 -20.40 -21.37
N ILE A 39 -6.43 -19.56 -20.90
CA ILE A 39 -6.64 -18.11 -20.81
C ILE A 39 -6.64 -17.40 -22.17
N THR A 40 -6.22 -18.08 -23.25
CA THR A 40 -6.32 -17.54 -24.61
C THR A 40 -7.75 -17.66 -25.16
N SER A 41 -8.49 -18.68 -24.70
CA SER A 41 -9.89 -18.90 -25.03
C SER A 41 -10.84 -18.09 -24.13
N THR A 42 -10.55 -18.03 -22.83
CA THR A 42 -11.34 -17.29 -21.84
C THR A 42 -10.43 -16.42 -20.99
N LYS A 43 -10.51 -15.10 -21.12
CA LYS A 43 -9.62 -14.20 -20.38
C LYS A 43 -10.00 -14.13 -18.89
N PRO A 44 -9.04 -14.13 -17.96
CA PRO A 44 -9.30 -13.85 -16.55
C PRO A 44 -9.87 -12.44 -16.39
N VAL A 45 -10.81 -12.26 -15.47
CA VAL A 45 -11.43 -10.95 -15.18
C VAL A 45 -10.33 -9.93 -14.88
N GLY A 46 -10.37 -8.77 -15.57
CA GLY A 46 -9.41 -7.67 -15.37
C GLY A 46 -8.09 -7.79 -16.16
N TRP A 47 -7.78 -8.97 -16.73
CA TRP A 47 -6.49 -9.22 -17.37
C TRP A 47 -6.60 -9.35 -18.89
N ASN A 48 -5.73 -8.64 -19.61
CA ASN A 48 -5.44 -8.87 -21.01
C ASN A 48 -4.40 -9.99 -21.15
N VAL A 49 -4.57 -10.82 -22.16
CA VAL A 49 -3.73 -12.00 -22.40
C VAL A 49 -2.99 -11.83 -23.73
N ASN A 50 -1.67 -12.01 -23.72
CA ASN A 50 -0.81 -12.03 -24.89
C ASN A 50 0.15 -13.23 -24.80
N ILE A 51 -0.24 -14.35 -25.42
CA ILE A 51 0.48 -15.62 -25.33
C ILE A 51 0.91 -16.03 -26.74
N GLY A 52 2.23 -16.20 -26.94
CA GLY A 52 2.77 -16.77 -28.16
C GLY A 52 2.46 -18.26 -28.27
N SER A 53 2.44 -18.80 -29.50
CA SER A 53 2.04 -20.19 -29.78
C SER A 53 2.93 -21.29 -29.17
N LYS A 54 4.02 -20.91 -28.49
CA LYS A 54 4.96 -21.81 -27.80
C LYS A 54 4.75 -21.83 -26.28
N PHE A 55 3.73 -21.11 -25.82
CA PHE A 55 3.36 -20.99 -24.42
C PHE A 55 1.85 -21.23 -24.27
N GLY A 56 1.44 -21.52 -23.05
CA GLY A 56 0.06 -21.57 -22.62
C GLY A 56 -0.14 -20.84 -21.30
N GLY A 57 -1.38 -20.74 -20.87
CA GLY A 57 -1.72 -20.24 -19.55
C GLY A 57 -3.11 -20.67 -19.09
N GLU A 58 -3.28 -20.76 -17.78
CA GLU A 58 -4.51 -21.21 -17.12
C GLU A 58 -4.68 -20.49 -15.78
N ILE A 59 -5.91 -20.42 -15.28
CA ILE A 59 -6.22 -20.14 -13.88
C ILE A 59 -6.49 -21.48 -13.21
N THR A 60 -5.66 -21.88 -12.25
CA THR A 60 -5.64 -23.24 -11.67
C THR A 60 -5.56 -23.21 -10.16
N GLY A 61 -6.03 -24.29 -9.52
CA GLY A 61 -5.93 -24.49 -8.06
C GLY A 61 -4.75 -25.36 -7.64
N ASP A 62 -3.87 -25.75 -8.57
CA ASP A 62 -2.74 -26.66 -8.30
C ASP A 62 -1.75 -26.07 -7.30
N TRP A 63 -1.47 -24.77 -7.42
CA TRP A 63 -0.68 -24.00 -6.47
C TRP A 63 -1.41 -22.70 -6.13
N LYS A 64 -1.36 -22.31 -4.86
CA LYS A 64 -1.86 -21.02 -4.34
C LYS A 64 -1.30 -20.79 -2.95
N THR A 65 -1.04 -19.53 -2.62
CA THR A 65 -0.68 -19.09 -1.28
C THR A 65 -1.87 -18.47 -0.57
N ARG A 66 -2.82 -17.90 -1.32
CA ARG A 66 -4.09 -17.36 -0.81
C ARG A 66 -5.24 -17.76 -1.72
N GLY A 67 -6.44 -17.78 -1.16
CA GLY A 67 -7.64 -18.15 -1.94
C GLY A 67 -7.62 -19.61 -2.44
N SER A 68 -8.14 -19.80 -3.65
CA SER A 68 -8.39 -21.07 -4.31
C SER A 68 -7.69 -21.22 -5.66
N TYR A 69 -7.20 -20.13 -6.26
CA TYR A 69 -6.68 -20.09 -7.61
C TYR A 69 -5.38 -19.28 -7.72
N SER A 70 -4.61 -19.56 -8.78
CA SER A 70 -3.47 -18.77 -9.21
C SER A 70 -3.40 -18.75 -10.73
N LEU A 71 -2.64 -17.81 -11.28
CA LEU A 71 -2.32 -17.78 -12.70
C LEU A 71 -1.10 -18.66 -12.98
N LEU A 72 -1.26 -19.69 -13.79
CA LEU A 72 -0.15 -20.44 -14.36
C LEU A 72 0.15 -19.94 -15.78
N LEU A 73 1.40 -19.56 -16.02
CA LEU A 73 1.98 -19.42 -17.36
C LEU A 73 3.03 -20.51 -17.58
N TYR A 74 3.01 -21.15 -18.75
CA TYR A 74 3.94 -22.24 -19.02
C TYR A 74 4.42 -22.29 -20.47
N SER A 75 5.59 -22.88 -20.68
CA SER A 75 6.15 -23.18 -22.02
C SER A 75 5.77 -24.58 -22.48
N TYR A 76 5.59 -24.79 -23.79
CA TYR A 76 5.41 -26.12 -24.35
C TYR A 76 6.74 -26.84 -24.57
N ILE A 77 6.80 -28.09 -24.12
CA ILE A 77 7.87 -29.03 -24.45
C ILE A 77 8.01 -29.22 -25.97
N ASP A 78 9.23 -29.55 -26.40
CA ASP A 78 9.61 -29.86 -27.78
C ASP A 78 9.43 -28.71 -28.80
N SER A 79 9.15 -27.50 -28.31
CA SER A 79 9.10 -26.29 -29.12
C SER A 79 10.50 -25.68 -29.31
N VAL A 80 10.74 -25.09 -30.48
CA VAL A 80 11.98 -24.34 -30.77
C VAL A 80 11.73 -22.87 -30.44
N PHE A 81 12.37 -22.36 -29.40
CA PHE A 81 12.22 -20.98 -28.94
C PHE A 81 13.23 -20.05 -29.59
N ASN A 82 12.87 -18.77 -29.64
CA ASN A 82 13.71 -17.62 -29.92
C ASN A 82 13.66 -16.70 -28.68
N GLN A 83 14.69 -15.87 -28.50
CA GLN A 83 14.73 -14.88 -27.40
C GLN A 83 13.59 -13.84 -27.40
N THR A 84 12.82 -13.76 -28.50
CA THR A 84 11.66 -12.87 -28.62
C THR A 84 10.35 -13.53 -28.23
N ASP A 85 10.33 -14.84 -27.94
CA ASP A 85 9.10 -15.55 -27.59
C ASP A 85 8.77 -15.33 -26.11
N PHE A 86 7.51 -14.98 -25.83
CA PHE A 86 7.00 -14.77 -24.47
C PHE A 86 5.51 -15.13 -24.34
N ALA A 87 5.07 -15.24 -23.09
CA ALA A 87 3.67 -15.24 -22.67
C ALA A 87 3.49 -14.26 -21.53
N GLU A 88 2.45 -13.43 -21.60
CA GLU A 88 2.23 -12.33 -20.69
C GLU A 88 0.74 -12.08 -20.45
N VAL A 89 0.41 -11.71 -19.21
CA VAL A 89 -0.85 -11.07 -18.87
C VAL A 89 -0.60 -9.62 -18.46
N SER A 90 -1.58 -8.75 -18.69
CA SER A 90 -1.45 -7.34 -18.35
C SER A 90 -2.76 -6.68 -17.95
N GLN A 91 -2.72 -5.69 -17.07
CA GLN A 91 -3.87 -4.85 -16.75
C GLN A 91 -3.45 -3.39 -16.59
N GLN A 92 -4.40 -2.46 -16.74
CA GLN A 92 -4.18 -1.07 -16.35
C GLN A 92 -4.30 -0.96 -14.84
N VAL A 93 -3.37 -0.26 -14.21
CA VAL A 93 -3.35 0.00 -12.77
C VAL A 93 -3.05 1.47 -12.53
N ASP A 94 -3.57 2.02 -11.44
CA ASP A 94 -3.22 3.37 -11.00
C ASP A 94 -2.09 3.29 -9.97
N LEU A 95 -0.88 3.72 -10.33
CA LEU A 95 0.28 3.72 -9.45
C LEU A 95 0.44 5.05 -8.69
N THR A 96 -0.53 5.96 -8.74
CA THR A 96 -0.42 7.28 -8.07
C THR A 96 0.01 7.17 -6.61
N ASP A 97 -0.59 6.23 -5.90
CA ASP A 97 -0.34 5.99 -4.47
C ASP A 97 0.51 4.73 -4.22
N ALA A 98 0.89 4.00 -5.28
CA ALA A 98 1.58 2.71 -5.14
C ALA A 98 3.09 2.89 -5.04
N ASN A 99 3.71 2.16 -4.13
CA ASN A 99 5.16 2.20 -3.90
C ASN A 99 5.87 0.90 -4.16
N GLU A 100 5.16 -0.21 -4.05
CA GLU A 100 5.70 -1.51 -4.35
C GLU A 100 4.62 -2.42 -4.92
N ILE A 101 5.08 -3.37 -5.73
CA ILE A 101 4.28 -4.50 -6.17
C ILE A 101 4.67 -5.67 -5.30
N ILE A 102 3.68 -6.28 -4.64
CA ILE A 102 3.84 -7.50 -3.85
C ILE A 102 3.17 -8.64 -4.60
N PHE A 103 3.83 -9.79 -4.69
CA PHE A 103 3.25 -11.00 -5.25
C PHE A 103 3.91 -12.25 -4.69
N ASP A 104 3.21 -13.38 -4.83
CA ASP A 104 3.75 -14.70 -4.59
C ASP A 104 4.02 -15.38 -5.94
N ILE A 105 5.11 -16.13 -6.04
CA ILE A 105 5.45 -16.87 -7.26
C ILE A 105 6.04 -18.26 -6.95
N TYR A 106 5.62 -19.26 -7.72
CA TYR A 106 6.25 -20.59 -7.72
C TYR A 106 6.82 -20.90 -9.10
N LEU A 107 8.08 -21.34 -9.13
CA LEU A 107 8.84 -21.63 -10.34
C LEU A 107 9.28 -23.09 -10.36
N ALA A 108 8.96 -23.80 -11.44
CA ALA A 108 9.36 -25.19 -11.62
C ALA A 108 9.53 -25.57 -13.10
N GLY A 109 10.32 -26.60 -13.37
CA GLY A 109 10.37 -27.28 -14.67
C GLY A 109 9.72 -28.67 -14.61
N TYR A 110 9.24 -29.15 -15.75
CA TYR A 110 8.57 -30.44 -15.89
C TYR A 110 9.00 -31.14 -17.19
N GLU A 111 9.44 -32.40 -17.09
CA GLU A 111 9.67 -33.28 -18.23
C GLU A 111 8.85 -34.57 -18.04
N TYR A 112 9.40 -35.55 -17.30
CA TYR A 112 8.67 -36.72 -16.81
C TYR A 112 8.33 -36.61 -15.32
N ASP A 113 9.18 -35.89 -14.59
CA ASP A 113 9.06 -35.52 -13.19
C ASP A 113 9.33 -34.02 -13.04
N VAL A 114 9.17 -33.49 -11.82
CA VAL A 114 9.59 -32.13 -11.48
C VAL A 114 11.10 -32.03 -11.61
N ILE A 115 11.56 -31.05 -12.37
CA ILE A 115 12.97 -30.68 -12.51
C ILE A 115 13.17 -29.23 -12.06
N PRO A 116 14.40 -28.84 -11.66
CA PRO A 116 14.68 -27.47 -11.29
C PRO A 116 14.40 -26.50 -12.43
N TRP A 117 13.86 -25.35 -12.10
CA TRP A 117 13.75 -24.24 -13.04
C TRP A 117 15.14 -23.82 -13.57
N ASN A 118 15.20 -23.49 -14.87
CA ASN A 118 16.46 -23.14 -15.54
C ASN A 118 16.42 -21.69 -16.03
N GLY A 119 16.92 -20.78 -15.18
CA GLY A 119 16.97 -19.35 -15.46
C GLY A 119 17.90 -18.94 -16.61
N SER A 120 18.69 -19.86 -17.18
CA SER A 120 19.44 -19.61 -18.41
C SER A 120 18.58 -19.81 -19.67
N LYS A 121 17.49 -20.56 -19.57
CA LYS A 121 16.60 -20.90 -20.68
C LYS A 121 15.31 -20.09 -20.70
N ILE A 122 14.70 -19.88 -19.55
CA ILE A 122 13.45 -19.13 -19.37
C ILE A 122 13.63 -18.13 -18.23
N ALA A 123 12.95 -16.99 -18.28
CA ALA A 123 12.77 -16.08 -17.15
C ALA A 123 11.29 -15.78 -16.93
N ALA A 124 10.88 -15.74 -15.66
CA ALA A 124 9.66 -15.08 -15.23
C ALA A 124 9.99 -13.60 -14.99
N TYR A 125 9.05 -12.69 -15.23
CA TYR A 125 9.30 -11.25 -15.09
C TYR A 125 8.05 -10.44 -14.75
N VAL A 126 8.29 -9.28 -14.16
CA VAL A 126 7.31 -8.21 -13.90
C VAL A 126 7.77 -6.93 -14.58
N ARG A 127 6.85 -6.23 -15.26
CA ARG A 127 7.17 -5.03 -16.02
C ARG A 127 6.05 -4.00 -15.95
N ILE A 128 6.43 -2.72 -16.04
CA ILE A 128 5.51 -1.61 -16.24
C ILE A 128 5.63 -1.08 -17.67
N ASP A 129 4.48 -0.82 -18.29
CA ASP A 129 4.31 -0.28 -19.63
C ASP A 129 5.09 -1.08 -20.68
N ASN A 130 5.70 -0.38 -21.63
CA ASN A 130 6.53 -0.98 -22.68
C ASN A 130 8.02 -0.83 -22.36
N SER A 131 8.38 -0.72 -21.07
CA SER A 131 9.77 -0.66 -20.64
C SER A 131 10.57 -1.84 -21.18
N THR A 132 11.80 -1.59 -21.61
CA THR A 132 12.72 -2.68 -21.98
C THR A 132 13.31 -3.38 -20.76
N ASN A 133 13.27 -2.71 -19.61
CA ASN A 133 13.78 -3.22 -18.34
C ASN A 133 12.62 -3.80 -17.54
N ASP A 134 12.83 -4.99 -16.99
CA ASP A 134 11.90 -5.55 -16.02
C ASP A 134 12.12 -4.88 -14.67
N LEU A 135 11.02 -4.67 -13.93
CA LEU A 135 11.12 -4.29 -12.53
C LEU A 135 11.63 -5.46 -11.69
N TRP A 136 11.26 -6.68 -12.09
CA TRP A 136 11.74 -7.91 -11.49
C TRP A 136 11.88 -9.00 -12.55
N ALA A 137 12.91 -9.82 -12.42
CA ALA A 137 13.09 -11.02 -13.22
C ALA A 137 13.59 -12.16 -12.33
N SER A 138 13.17 -13.39 -12.62
CA SER A 138 13.59 -14.54 -11.83
C SER A 138 15.13 -14.72 -11.86
N PRO A 139 15.76 -15.02 -10.71
CA PRO A 139 17.17 -15.39 -10.64
C PRO A 139 17.53 -16.58 -11.55
N ALA A 140 18.82 -16.71 -11.88
CA ALA A 140 19.30 -17.77 -12.77
C ALA A 140 19.10 -19.19 -12.20
N ASP A 141 19.16 -19.29 -10.88
CA ASP A 141 18.99 -20.45 -10.02
C ASP A 141 17.65 -20.43 -9.29
N ALA A 142 16.68 -19.64 -9.77
CA ALA A 142 15.38 -19.57 -9.13
C ALA A 142 14.69 -20.93 -9.25
N ASP A 143 14.22 -21.51 -8.15
CA ASP A 143 13.48 -22.77 -8.11
C ASP A 143 12.65 -22.82 -6.82
N GLY A 144 11.41 -23.28 -6.92
CA GLY A 144 10.52 -23.35 -5.77
C GLY A 144 9.69 -22.09 -5.54
N GLU A 145 9.26 -21.90 -4.29
CA GLU A 145 8.30 -20.87 -3.87
C GLU A 145 9.01 -19.61 -3.39
N TYR A 146 8.51 -18.46 -3.81
CA TYR A 146 8.90 -17.13 -3.37
C TYR A 146 7.66 -16.39 -2.89
N ASN A 147 7.52 -16.31 -1.57
CA ASN A 147 6.39 -15.64 -0.93
C ASN A 147 6.75 -14.19 -0.62
N ALA A 148 5.78 -13.29 -0.82
CA ALA A 148 5.86 -11.86 -0.61
C ALA A 148 7.07 -11.22 -1.30
N VAL A 149 7.26 -11.54 -2.58
CA VAL A 149 8.25 -10.84 -3.41
C VAL A 149 7.82 -9.38 -3.50
N ARG A 150 8.69 -8.48 -3.01
CA ARG A 150 8.47 -7.03 -3.01
C ARG A 150 9.31 -6.39 -4.09
N VAL A 151 8.67 -5.61 -4.94
CA VAL A 151 9.32 -4.90 -6.04
C VAL A 151 9.07 -3.40 -5.86
N PRO A 152 10.08 -2.63 -5.42
CA PRO A 152 9.90 -1.19 -5.24
C PRO A 152 9.65 -0.51 -6.59
N LEU A 153 8.74 0.44 -6.58
CA LEU A 153 8.42 1.31 -7.71
C LEU A 153 9.29 2.57 -7.63
N ASP A 154 9.75 3.03 -8.79
CA ASP A 154 10.41 4.33 -8.91
C ASP A 154 9.38 5.43 -8.61
N SER A 155 9.79 6.47 -7.88
CA SER A 155 8.93 7.61 -7.53
C SER A 155 8.37 8.36 -8.76
N ASN A 156 8.96 8.14 -9.93
CA ASN A 156 8.47 8.68 -11.20
C ASN A 156 7.32 7.86 -11.83
N LEU A 157 7.01 6.66 -11.31
CA LEU A 157 5.90 5.81 -11.78
C LEU A 157 4.62 6.17 -11.04
N THR A 158 3.94 7.22 -11.49
CA THR A 158 2.69 7.74 -10.91
C THR A 158 1.60 7.85 -11.98
N GLY A 159 0.33 7.68 -11.59
CA GLY A 159 -0.81 7.68 -12.51
C GLY A 159 -1.08 6.32 -13.14
N ILE A 160 -1.79 6.33 -14.28
CA ILE A 160 -2.25 5.11 -14.94
C ILE A 160 -1.12 4.46 -15.75
N HIS A 161 -0.80 3.21 -15.43
CA HIS A 161 0.24 2.41 -16.06
C HIS A 161 -0.27 1.02 -16.44
N THR A 162 0.46 0.33 -17.32
CA THR A 162 0.20 -1.07 -17.68
C THR A 162 1.10 -2.00 -16.88
N LEU A 163 0.55 -2.72 -15.91
CA LEU A 163 1.28 -3.75 -15.18
C LEU A 163 1.24 -5.08 -15.93
N ARG A 164 2.39 -5.74 -16.02
CA ARG A 164 2.61 -6.96 -16.81
C ARG A 164 3.32 -8.03 -15.99
N PHE A 165 2.81 -9.26 -16.09
CA PHE A 165 3.41 -10.46 -15.53
C PHE A 165 3.59 -11.48 -16.65
N GLY A 166 4.76 -12.09 -16.75
CA GLY A 166 5.04 -12.97 -17.87
C GLY A 166 6.18 -13.94 -17.70
N ILE A 167 6.32 -14.82 -18.68
CA ILE A 167 7.47 -15.70 -18.89
C ILE A 167 8.01 -15.49 -20.30
N ARG A 168 9.33 -15.57 -20.47
CA ARG A 168 9.97 -15.44 -21.78
C ARG A 168 11.17 -16.35 -21.94
N SER A 169 11.46 -16.70 -23.19
CA SER A 169 12.69 -17.44 -23.51
C SER A 169 13.92 -16.54 -23.45
N LYS A 170 15.02 -17.07 -22.92
CA LYS A 170 16.36 -16.48 -22.92
C LYS A 170 17.30 -17.18 -23.92
N ALA A 171 16.87 -18.30 -24.47
CA ALA A 171 17.67 -19.11 -25.38
C ALA A 171 16.97 -19.29 -26.74
N SER A 172 17.78 -19.40 -27.80
CA SER A 172 17.31 -19.75 -29.14
C SER A 172 17.54 -21.24 -29.40
N GLU A 173 16.85 -22.09 -28.64
CA GLU A 173 17.02 -23.54 -28.68
C GLU A 173 15.69 -24.28 -28.53
N ARG A 174 15.74 -25.61 -28.73
CA ARG A 174 14.62 -26.50 -28.40
C ARG A 174 14.60 -26.77 -26.90
N LEU A 175 13.44 -26.61 -26.27
CA LEU A 175 13.25 -27.00 -24.88
C LEU A 175 12.75 -28.44 -24.81
N PHE A 176 13.39 -29.26 -23.99
CA PHE A 176 12.98 -30.65 -23.72
C PHE A 176 12.20 -30.78 -22.41
N ALA A 177 11.88 -29.65 -21.79
CA ALA A 177 11.05 -29.56 -20.60
C ALA A 177 10.13 -28.35 -20.72
N SER A 178 9.00 -28.41 -20.05
CA SER A 178 8.10 -27.28 -19.87
C SER A 178 8.48 -26.53 -18.59
N TYR A 179 8.48 -25.21 -18.63
CA TYR A 179 8.76 -24.34 -17.47
C TYR A 179 7.51 -23.60 -17.06
N TYR A 180 7.17 -23.67 -15.78
CA TYR A 180 5.92 -23.24 -15.19
C TYR A 180 6.20 -22.09 -14.21
N ALA A 181 5.46 -21.00 -14.33
CA ALA A 181 5.45 -19.90 -13.39
C ALA A 181 4.02 -19.67 -12.91
N TYR A 182 3.78 -19.95 -11.63
CA TYR A 182 2.52 -19.69 -10.96
C TYR A 182 2.60 -18.34 -10.25
N TRP A 183 1.62 -17.48 -10.46
CA TRP A 183 1.53 -16.15 -9.86
C TRP A 183 0.26 -16.07 -9.01
N ASP A 184 0.41 -15.63 -7.77
CA ASP A 184 -0.69 -15.44 -6.83
C ASP A 184 -0.47 -14.17 -6.00
N PHE A 185 -1.53 -13.73 -5.31
CA PHE A 185 -1.53 -12.64 -4.35
C PHE A 185 -0.87 -11.35 -4.87
N ILE A 186 -1.21 -10.96 -6.09
CA ILE A 186 -0.68 -9.73 -6.66
C ILE A 186 -1.41 -8.55 -6.00
N LYS A 187 -0.63 -7.66 -5.39
CA LYS A 187 -1.12 -6.46 -4.70
C LYS A 187 -0.23 -5.28 -5.06
N LEU A 188 -0.85 -4.13 -5.25
CA LEU A 188 -0.18 -2.84 -5.19
C LEU A 188 -0.30 -2.37 -3.76
N ASP A 189 0.83 -2.27 -3.07
CA ASP A 189 0.83 -1.61 -1.78
C ASP A 189 1.06 -0.11 -2.01
N ALA A 190 0.33 0.68 -1.22
CA ALA A 190 0.77 2.03 -0.92
C ALA A 190 1.64 1.94 0.33
N PHE A 191 2.57 2.88 0.52
CA PHE A 191 3.48 2.85 1.65
C PHE A 191 2.72 2.63 2.97
N CYS A 192 3.37 1.94 3.91
CA CYS A 192 2.82 1.71 5.25
C CYS A 192 1.55 0.87 5.20
N GLY A 193 1.60 -0.18 4.38
CA GLY A 193 0.56 -1.18 4.27
C GLY A 193 -0.77 -0.67 3.69
N GLY A 194 -0.76 0.41 2.92
CA GLY A 194 -1.97 0.92 2.29
C GLY A 194 -2.65 2.06 3.07
N ASN A 195 -2.11 2.46 4.22
CA ASN A 195 -2.57 3.65 4.95
C ASN A 195 -1.91 4.94 4.43
N GLY A 196 -0.89 4.81 3.57
CA GLY A 196 -0.10 5.94 3.10
C GLY A 196 0.84 6.46 4.19
N TYR A 197 1.59 7.50 3.85
CA TYR A 197 2.49 8.16 4.80
C TYR A 197 1.75 9.14 5.69
N LEU A 198 2.27 9.29 6.91
CA LEU A 198 1.95 10.44 7.74
C LEU A 198 2.59 11.69 7.13
N GLU A 199 1.94 12.85 7.28
CA GLU A 199 2.44 14.11 6.72
C GLU A 199 3.85 14.46 7.22
N ALA A 200 4.19 14.05 8.43
CA ALA A 200 5.47 14.28 9.08
C ALA A 200 6.44 13.10 9.04
N ASP A 201 6.12 12.03 8.30
CA ASP A 201 7.04 10.92 8.01
C ASP A 201 7.91 11.33 6.83
N PHE A 202 8.93 12.14 7.13
CA PHE A 202 9.81 12.77 6.16
C PHE A 202 10.84 11.80 5.60
N ASN A 203 11.33 10.88 6.42
CA ASN A 203 12.28 9.85 6.00
C ASN A 203 11.58 8.68 5.29
N ARG A 204 10.24 8.65 5.34
CA ARG A 204 9.36 7.76 4.58
C ARG A 204 9.47 6.30 5.03
N ASP A 205 9.68 6.09 6.32
CA ASP A 205 9.87 4.78 6.93
C ASP A 205 8.62 4.19 7.61
N CYS A 206 7.49 4.90 7.55
CA CYS A 206 6.19 4.58 8.12
C CYS A 206 5.98 4.96 9.58
N TYR A 207 6.96 5.59 10.19
CA TYR A 207 6.93 6.10 11.55
C TYR A 207 7.08 7.62 11.52
N VAL A 208 6.60 8.28 12.56
CA VAL A 208 6.98 9.67 12.83
C VAL A 208 7.77 9.68 14.11
N ASP A 209 9.10 9.71 13.99
CA ASP A 209 10.00 9.54 15.11
C ASP A 209 11.23 10.47 15.05
N PHE A 210 12.28 10.13 15.80
CA PHE A 210 13.46 10.98 15.90
C PHE A 210 14.20 11.15 14.58
N ASP A 211 14.08 10.20 13.64
CA ASP A 211 14.70 10.32 12.34
C ASP A 211 14.00 11.41 11.50
N ASP A 212 12.68 11.58 11.65
CA ASP A 212 11.94 12.71 11.05
C ASP A 212 12.28 14.05 11.69
N VAL A 213 12.48 14.06 13.01
CA VAL A 213 12.95 15.27 13.70
C VAL A 213 14.32 15.69 13.18
N ASP A 214 15.22 14.73 12.90
CA ASP A 214 16.53 15.02 12.31
C ASP A 214 16.37 15.62 10.90
N VAL A 215 15.52 15.04 10.05
CA VAL A 215 15.22 15.60 8.72
C VAL A 215 14.69 17.03 8.81
N LEU A 216 13.73 17.30 9.70
CA LEU A 216 13.18 18.65 9.89
C LEU A 216 14.23 19.62 10.44
N ALA A 217 15.04 19.19 11.41
CA ALA A 217 16.06 20.01 12.05
C ALA A 217 17.17 20.41 11.08
N GLN A 218 17.58 19.52 10.18
CA GLN A 218 18.57 19.80 9.15
C GLN A 218 18.09 20.85 8.14
N ASN A 219 16.77 21.02 8.01
CA ASN A 219 16.14 21.96 7.09
C ASN A 219 15.50 23.17 7.79
N TRP A 220 15.69 23.30 9.11
CA TRP A 220 15.05 24.32 9.92
C TRP A 220 15.33 25.75 9.45
N LEU A 221 14.27 26.54 9.26
CA LEU A 221 14.31 27.94 8.81
C LEU A 221 14.90 28.13 7.40
N ARG A 222 15.00 27.07 6.59
CA ARG A 222 15.23 27.23 5.14
C ARG A 222 14.05 27.96 4.49
N SER A 223 14.38 28.76 3.48
CA SER A 223 13.40 29.53 2.67
C SER A 223 13.75 29.52 1.18
N ASP A 224 14.76 28.76 0.81
CA ASP A 224 15.25 28.51 -0.54
C ASP A 224 14.76 27.14 -1.03
N LEU A 225 13.47 26.87 -0.83
CA LEU A 225 12.87 25.57 -1.12
C LEU A 225 12.73 25.36 -2.63
N ALA A 226 13.19 24.20 -3.09
CA ALA A 226 12.89 23.67 -4.40
C ALA A 226 11.63 22.78 -4.34
N PRO A 227 10.98 22.44 -5.48
CA PRO A 227 9.84 21.52 -5.47
C PRO A 227 10.10 20.14 -4.83
N ALA A 228 11.37 19.73 -4.73
CA ALA A 228 11.76 18.51 -4.04
C ALA A 228 11.70 18.65 -2.50
N ASP A 229 11.73 19.87 -1.96
CA ASP A 229 11.61 20.18 -0.53
C ASP A 229 10.13 20.29 -0.08
N ASP A 230 9.15 20.16 -1.01
CA ASP A 230 7.70 20.25 -0.73
C ASP A 230 7.23 19.22 0.32
N LEU A 231 8.01 18.15 0.55
CA LEU A 231 7.72 17.15 1.58
C LEU A 231 7.97 17.65 3.01
N ILE A 232 8.89 18.61 3.19
CA ILE A 232 9.29 19.09 4.52
C ILE A 232 8.57 20.41 4.85
N ASP A 233 8.16 21.19 3.84
CA ASP A 233 7.24 22.33 3.95
C ASP A 233 5.78 21.86 3.95
N ILE A 234 5.42 21.04 4.94
CA ILE A 234 4.10 20.41 5.07
C ILE A 234 2.97 21.44 4.96
N ARG A 235 3.21 22.65 5.46
CA ARG A 235 2.32 23.78 5.27
C ARG A 235 2.90 24.67 4.18
N PRO A 236 2.55 24.47 2.89
CA PRO A 236 3.26 25.04 1.74
C PRO A 236 3.20 26.57 1.70
N ASP A 237 3.98 27.20 2.56
CA ASP A 237 4.11 28.64 2.79
C ASP A 237 5.49 29.16 2.35
N GLY A 238 6.33 28.24 1.85
CA GLY A 238 7.66 28.47 1.33
C GLY A 238 8.72 28.50 2.44
N LYS A 239 8.42 28.07 3.67
CA LYS A 239 9.35 28.16 4.80
C LYS A 239 9.15 27.02 5.80
N ILE A 240 10.24 26.33 6.10
CA ILE A 240 10.26 25.32 7.16
C ILE A 240 10.35 26.02 8.53
N ASN A 241 9.25 26.03 9.28
CA ASN A 241 9.11 26.80 10.50
C ASN A 241 8.29 26.09 11.59
N LEU A 242 7.90 26.81 12.64
CA LEU A 242 7.11 26.25 13.74
C LEU A 242 5.76 25.70 13.28
N SER A 243 5.20 26.19 12.19
CA SER A 243 3.97 25.66 11.61
C SER A 243 4.13 24.20 11.14
N ASP A 244 5.27 23.84 10.56
CA ASP A 244 5.57 22.47 10.11
C ASP A 244 5.91 21.58 11.31
N PHE A 245 6.68 22.09 12.25
CA PHE A 245 6.97 21.39 13.51
C PHE A 245 5.69 21.02 14.27
N VAL A 246 4.64 21.85 14.23
CA VAL A 246 3.34 21.53 14.84
C VAL A 246 2.73 20.29 14.20
N VAL A 247 2.88 20.07 12.89
CA VAL A 247 2.38 18.84 12.25
C VAL A 247 3.17 17.63 12.73
N LEU A 248 4.51 17.72 12.76
CA LEU A 248 5.36 16.66 13.32
C LEU A 248 4.99 16.36 14.78
N ALA A 249 4.82 17.37 15.62
CA ALA A 249 4.45 17.18 17.02
C ALA A 249 3.08 16.51 17.19
N ASN A 250 2.11 16.83 16.33
CA ASN A 250 0.79 16.18 16.34
C ASN A 250 0.87 14.71 15.92
N GLN A 251 1.71 14.42 14.92
CA GLN A 251 1.90 13.08 14.41
C GLN A 251 3.01 12.30 15.12
N TRP A 252 3.66 12.90 16.12
CA TRP A 252 4.73 12.30 16.89
C TRP A 252 4.32 10.91 17.35
N LEU A 253 5.20 9.95 17.07
CA LEU A 253 5.07 8.57 17.49
C LEU A 253 3.83 7.86 16.93
N LEU A 254 3.22 8.41 15.87
CA LEU A 254 2.27 7.67 15.06
C LEU A 254 3.03 6.73 14.11
N CYS A 255 2.37 5.65 13.71
CA CYS A 255 2.82 4.77 12.67
C CYS A 255 1.64 4.35 11.80
N THR A 256 1.90 4.13 10.51
CA THR A 256 0.88 3.70 9.54
C THR A 256 1.05 2.26 9.07
N ASP A 257 2.16 1.58 9.38
CA ASP A 257 2.43 0.19 8.98
C ASP A 257 1.60 -0.85 9.76
N TRP A 258 0.43 -1.23 9.27
CA TRP A 258 -0.41 -2.24 9.94
C TRP A 258 0.23 -3.63 10.07
N GLN A 259 1.30 -3.93 9.32
CA GLN A 259 1.98 -5.22 9.43
C GLN A 259 2.88 -5.27 10.66
N ASP A 260 3.32 -4.12 11.16
CA ASP A 260 3.99 -4.07 12.44
C ASP A 260 2.95 -4.19 13.57
N ALA A 261 3.08 -5.26 14.35
CA ALA A 261 2.28 -5.47 15.55
C ALA A 261 2.45 -4.35 16.59
N ASN A 262 3.52 -3.57 16.46
CA ASN A 262 3.81 -2.37 17.23
C ASN A 262 3.00 -1.16 16.73
N CYS A 263 2.60 -1.14 15.47
CA CYS A 263 1.74 -0.11 14.87
C CYS A 263 0.23 -0.39 15.05
N VAL A 264 -0.13 -1.17 16.07
CA VAL A 264 -1.52 -1.39 16.47
C VAL A 264 -1.89 -0.36 17.53
N GLU A 265 -2.98 0.38 17.28
CA GLU A 265 -3.62 1.24 18.28
C GLU A 265 -3.99 0.40 19.51
N VAL A 266 -3.27 0.59 20.62
CA VAL A 266 -3.65 0.02 21.92
C VAL A 266 -4.50 1.07 22.64
N PRO A 267 -5.81 0.87 22.82
CA PRO A 267 -6.65 1.84 23.51
C PRO A 267 -6.11 2.08 24.92
N LEU A 268 -5.56 3.27 25.15
CA LEU A 268 -5.33 3.79 26.47
C LEU A 268 -6.63 4.40 26.98
N ALA A 269 -7.05 3.96 28.16
CA ALA A 269 -8.09 4.65 28.90
C ALA A 269 -7.51 5.98 29.41
N LEU A 270 -7.51 7.01 28.55
CA LEU A 270 -7.18 8.37 28.92
C LEU A 270 -8.44 9.06 29.40
N ASN A 271 -8.59 9.11 30.71
CA ASN A 271 -9.72 9.78 31.34
C ASN A 271 -9.65 11.30 31.11
N ALA A 272 -8.48 11.85 30.75
CA ALA A 272 -8.28 13.26 30.42
C ALA A 272 -8.55 13.63 28.95
N ASP A 273 -8.88 12.67 28.07
CA ASP A 273 -9.37 12.93 26.72
C ASP A 273 -10.88 13.23 26.80
N ILE A 274 -11.19 14.48 27.14
CA ILE A 274 -12.54 14.91 27.53
C ILE A 274 -13.45 15.02 26.30
N ASN A 275 -12.89 15.44 25.16
CA ASN A 275 -13.64 15.57 23.91
C ASN A 275 -13.71 14.27 23.11
N LEU A 276 -12.95 13.23 23.50
CA LEU A 276 -12.87 11.92 22.85
C LEU A 276 -12.36 12.01 21.41
N ASP A 277 -11.46 12.96 21.13
CA ASP A 277 -10.79 13.08 19.83
C ASP A 277 -9.52 12.22 19.74
N GLY A 278 -9.12 11.63 20.86
CA GLY A 278 -8.05 10.67 20.93
C GLY A 278 -6.71 11.20 21.40
N ILE A 279 -6.60 12.49 21.72
CA ILE A 279 -5.36 13.09 22.18
C ILE A 279 -5.63 14.12 23.27
N VAL A 280 -4.99 13.98 24.42
CA VAL A 280 -5.12 14.96 25.51
C VAL A 280 -4.35 16.22 25.16
N ASN A 281 -5.05 17.28 24.79
CA ASN A 281 -4.44 18.52 24.33
C ASN A 281 -5.15 19.78 24.87
N ILE A 282 -4.86 20.93 24.25
CA ILE A 282 -5.40 22.24 24.67
C ILE A 282 -6.93 22.33 24.55
N LEU A 283 -7.55 21.54 23.69
CA LEU A 283 -9.00 21.45 23.58
C LEU A 283 -9.58 20.78 24.83
N ASP A 284 -9.00 19.68 25.32
CA ASP A 284 -9.43 19.04 26.58
C ASP A 284 -9.22 19.95 27.77
N TYR A 285 -8.06 20.61 27.83
CA TYR A 285 -7.79 21.62 28.84
C TYR A 285 -8.86 22.71 28.85
N SER A 286 -9.27 23.20 27.66
CA SER A 286 -10.30 24.23 27.56
C SER A 286 -11.65 23.76 28.11
N ILE A 287 -11.99 22.48 27.91
CA ILE A 287 -13.23 21.88 28.44
C ILE A 287 -13.14 21.71 29.96
N LEU A 288 -11.98 21.27 30.48
CA LEU A 288 -11.73 21.14 31.91
C LEU A 288 -11.90 22.49 32.62
N ILE A 289 -11.26 23.55 32.12
CA ILE A 289 -11.34 24.89 32.71
C ILE A 289 -12.75 25.48 32.59
N ALA A 290 -13.46 25.23 31.49
CA ALA A 290 -14.85 25.67 31.33
C ALA A 290 -15.80 25.06 32.38
N ASN A 291 -15.41 23.95 33.02
CA ASN A 291 -16.19 23.24 34.03
C ASN A 291 -15.60 23.34 35.45
N TRP A 292 -14.67 24.27 35.69
CA TRP A 292 -13.99 24.41 36.97
C TRP A 292 -14.96 24.63 38.13
N GLY A 293 -14.86 23.81 39.18
CA GLY A 293 -15.73 23.85 40.36
C GLY A 293 -17.18 23.45 40.11
N VAL A 294 -17.54 22.98 38.90
CA VAL A 294 -18.88 22.46 38.60
C VAL A 294 -19.01 21.06 39.22
N PRO A 295 -19.99 20.83 40.12
CA PRO A 295 -20.19 19.50 40.69
C PRO A 295 -20.65 18.51 39.62
N THR A 296 -20.15 17.28 39.68
CA THR A 296 -20.68 16.12 38.93
C THR A 296 -20.65 16.23 37.39
N ASN A 297 -19.77 17.05 36.81
CA ASN A 297 -19.51 16.93 35.36
C ASN A 297 -18.65 15.69 35.10
N LEU A 298 -19.30 14.56 34.80
CA LEU A 298 -18.65 13.26 34.57
C LEU A 298 -17.54 13.27 33.51
N LYS A 299 -17.52 14.25 32.61
CA LYS A 299 -16.47 14.38 31.59
C LYS A 299 -15.24 15.13 32.08
N ALA A 300 -15.42 16.15 32.93
CA ALA A 300 -14.33 17.00 33.41
C ALA A 300 -13.84 16.65 34.84
N ASP A 301 -14.66 15.93 35.60
CA ASP A 301 -14.32 15.32 36.90
C ASP A 301 -13.58 13.99 36.65
N ILE A 302 -12.35 14.11 36.14
CA ILE A 302 -11.51 13.02 35.64
C ILE A 302 -11.26 11.97 36.73
N ASN A 303 -11.16 12.38 38.00
CA ASN A 303 -10.94 11.47 39.13
C ASN A 303 -12.23 10.97 39.81
N GLY A 304 -13.40 11.47 39.41
CA GLY A 304 -14.70 11.07 39.95
C GLY A 304 -14.94 11.50 41.41
N SER A 305 -14.28 12.56 41.89
CA SER A 305 -14.42 13.06 43.26
C SER A 305 -15.72 13.83 43.50
N GLY A 306 -16.43 14.20 42.42
CA GLY A 306 -17.65 14.97 42.43
C GLY A 306 -17.46 16.46 42.20
N THR A 307 -16.22 16.96 42.01
CA THR A 307 -15.91 18.37 41.73
C THR A 307 -14.69 18.47 40.81
N VAL A 308 -14.77 19.30 39.77
CA VAL A 308 -13.60 19.60 38.90
C VAL A 308 -12.64 20.54 39.63
N ASP A 309 -11.46 20.05 39.98
CA ASP A 309 -10.47 20.77 40.77
C ASP A 309 -9.00 20.54 40.32
N TYR A 310 -8.05 20.90 41.19
CA TYR A 310 -6.63 20.79 40.90
C TYR A 310 -6.16 19.34 40.69
N ASN A 311 -6.84 18.36 41.27
CA ASN A 311 -6.51 16.95 41.08
C ASN A 311 -6.85 16.49 39.66
N ASP A 312 -7.93 17.00 39.05
CA ASP A 312 -8.26 16.72 37.65
C ASP A 312 -7.23 17.36 36.71
N LEU A 313 -6.84 18.61 37.00
CA LEU A 313 -5.77 19.28 36.27
C LEU A 313 -4.41 18.54 36.38
N ALA A 314 -4.13 17.94 37.54
CA ALA A 314 -2.92 17.13 37.71
C ALA A 314 -2.94 15.89 36.81
N ILE A 315 -4.10 15.24 36.65
CA ILE A 315 -4.27 14.10 35.72
C ILE A 315 -4.14 14.57 34.27
N MET A 316 -4.80 15.67 33.90
CA MET A 316 -4.67 16.29 32.58
C MET A 316 -3.20 16.56 32.22
N ASN A 317 -2.43 17.13 33.14
CA ASN A 317 -1.01 17.42 32.93
C ASN A 317 -0.17 16.13 32.87
N ALA A 318 -0.52 15.11 33.65
CA ALA A 318 0.17 13.83 33.62
C ALA A 318 -0.06 13.09 32.30
N GLN A 319 -1.26 13.24 31.73
CA GLN A 319 -1.65 12.66 30.45
C GLN A 319 -1.43 13.62 29.26
N TRP A 320 -0.73 14.74 29.45
CA TRP A 320 -0.61 15.76 28.42
C TRP A 320 0.12 15.25 27.17
N LEU A 321 -0.52 15.40 26.01
CA LEU A 321 -0.10 14.82 24.72
C LEU A 321 -0.06 13.28 24.70
N GLU A 322 -0.58 12.61 25.73
CA GLU A 322 -0.88 11.19 25.63
C GLU A 322 -2.05 11.00 24.67
N LYS A 323 -1.93 10.00 23.80
CA LYS A 323 -2.97 9.59 22.87
C LYS A 323 -3.77 8.45 23.49
N SER A 324 -5.10 8.44 23.33
CA SER A 324 -5.96 7.35 23.83
C SER A 324 -5.77 6.06 23.04
N TRP A 325 -4.79 6.05 22.15
CA TRP A 325 -4.10 4.89 21.62
C TRP A 325 -2.58 5.08 21.80
N LEU A 326 -1.89 4.05 22.27
CA LEU A 326 -0.44 3.93 22.08
C LEU A 326 -0.17 2.96 20.95
N TYR A 327 0.75 3.32 20.07
CA TYR A 327 1.51 2.32 19.33
C TYR A 327 2.45 1.64 20.31
N LYS A 328 2.44 0.31 20.29
CA LYS A 328 3.22 -0.50 21.23
C LYS A 328 4.67 -0.48 20.74
N TYR A 329 5.61 0.12 21.47
CA TYR A 329 7.06 -0.03 21.15
C TYR A 329 7.57 -1.42 21.49
#